data_AF-A0A2V8TJ17-F1
#
_entry.id   AF-A0A2V8TJ17-F1
#
_cell.length_a   1.000
_cell.length_b   1.000
_cell.length_c   1.000
_cell.angle_alpha   90.00
_cell.angle_beta   90.00
_cell.angle_gamma   90.00
#
_symmetry.space_group_name_H-M   'P 1'
#
loop_
_entity.id
_entity.type
_entity.pdbx_description
1 polymer ?
#
loop_
_entity_poly.entity_id
_entity_poly.type
_entity_poly.pdbx_seq_one_letter_code
_entity_poly.pdbx_strand_id
1 'polypeptide(L)'
;MQSNIRDARRHIEALRAALLLPSPDPIEQCLPALEEAVRNLISVEQELRGAQSPGRPELRAELKSLETEMRIVKGLIANGAAFYQGWAKMLGAAAAGYTSAGQPAALQPPGSISLRG
;
A
#
# COMPACT_ATOMS: atom_id res chain seq x y z
N MET A 1 -12.35 -21.43 -3.30
CA MET A 1 -13.05 -20.25 -2.73
C MET A 1 -12.69 -19.83 -1.29
N GLN A 2 -13.16 -20.46 -0.20
CA GLN A 2 -13.01 -19.90 1.18
C GLN A 2 -11.55 -19.81 1.68
N SER A 3 -10.69 -20.77 1.34
CA SER A 3 -9.26 -20.70 1.66
C SER A 3 -8.62 -19.46 1.03
N ASN A 4 -8.86 -19.27 -0.27
CA ASN A 4 -8.32 -18.14 -1.05
C ASN A 4 -8.73 -16.77 -0.46
N ILE A 5 -9.95 -16.65 0.07
CA ILE A 5 -10.43 -15.42 0.73
C ILE A 5 -9.72 -15.19 2.06
N ARG A 6 -9.51 -16.25 2.86
CA ARG A 6 -8.75 -16.15 4.11
C ARG A 6 -7.29 -15.80 3.87
N ASP A 7 -6.68 -16.40 2.85
CA ASP A 7 -5.29 -16.10 2.46
C ASP A 7 -5.15 -14.64 2.01
N ALA A 8 -6.08 -14.14 1.19
CA ALA A 8 -6.11 -12.73 0.79
C ALA A 8 -6.26 -11.78 1.99
N ARG A 9 -7.13 -12.11 2.95
CA ARG A 9 -7.30 -11.32 4.18
C ARG A 9 -6.01 -11.27 5.00
N ARG A 10 -5.34 -12.41 5.21
CA ARG A 10 -4.08 -12.48 5.95
C ARG A 10 -3.02 -11.56 5.33
N HIS A 11 -2.92 -11.51 4.00
CA HIS A 11 -1.95 -10.64 3.33
C HIS A 11 -2.29 -9.14 3.48
N ILE A 12 -3.58 -8.79 3.47
CA ILE A 12 -4.04 -7.42 3.71
C ILE A 12 -3.79 -6.99 5.16
N GLU A 13 -4.02 -7.87 6.13
CA GLU A 13 -3.72 -7.62 7.54
C GLU A 13 -2.22 -7.41 7.79
N ALA A 14 -1.37 -8.23 7.16
CA ALA A 14 0.08 -8.08 7.22
C ALA A 14 0.54 -6.72 6.67
N LEU A 15 0.02 -6.32 5.50
CA LEU A 15 0.31 -5.00 4.93
C LEU A 15 -0.15 -3.87 5.86
N ARG A 16 -1.32 -3.99 6.47
CA ARG A 16 -1.82 -2.98 7.40
C ARG A 16 -0.89 -2.84 8.61
N ALA A 17 -0.38 -3.94 9.15
CA ALA A 17 0.59 -3.91 10.24
C ALA A 17 1.92 -3.26 9.80
N ALA A 18 2.40 -3.58 8.59
CA ALA A 18 3.60 -2.98 8.02
C ALA A 18 3.47 -1.46 7.86
N LEU A 19 2.30 -0.96 7.44
CA LEU A 19 2.03 0.47 7.27
C LEU A 19 2.04 1.28 8.57
N LEU A 20 2.00 0.64 9.74
CA LEU A 20 2.12 1.30 11.03
C LEU A 20 3.58 1.48 11.47
N LEU A 21 4.53 0.86 10.78
CA LEU A 21 5.95 0.97 11.08
C LEU A 21 6.55 2.19 10.37
N PRO A 22 7.49 2.92 11.00
CA PRO A 22 8.13 4.10 10.41
C PRO A 22 9.26 3.73 9.43
N SER A 23 9.08 2.68 8.63
CA SER A 23 10.04 2.25 7.60
C SER A 23 9.29 1.75 6.35
N PRO A 24 9.82 1.99 5.13
CA PRO A 24 9.28 1.40 3.90
C PRO A 24 9.60 -0.09 3.74
N ASP A 25 10.67 -0.62 4.37
CA ASP A 25 11.12 -1.99 4.14
C ASP A 25 10.04 -3.06 4.44
N PRO A 26 9.27 -2.96 5.55
CA PRO A 26 8.18 -3.90 5.83
C PRO A 26 7.06 -3.87 4.80
N ILE A 27 6.84 -2.74 4.12
CA ILE A 27 5.84 -2.59 3.06
C ILE A 27 6.31 -3.34 1.81
N GLU A 28 7.58 -3.18 1.43
CA GLU A 28 8.18 -3.86 0.28
C GLU A 28 8.13 -5.38 0.43
N GLN A 29 8.38 -5.89 1.65
CA GLN A 29 8.28 -7.30 1.97
C GLN A 29 6.86 -7.87 1.80
N CYS A 30 5.82 -7.02 1.88
CA CYS A 30 4.44 -7.44 1.69
C CYS A 30 4.02 -7.52 0.21
N LEU A 31 4.79 -6.93 -0.72
CA LEU A 31 4.41 -6.86 -2.15
C LEU A 31 4.15 -8.24 -2.78
N PRO A 32 5.02 -9.27 -2.62
CA PRO A 32 4.77 -10.58 -3.22
C PRO A 32 3.48 -11.24 -2.71
N ALA A 33 3.19 -11.08 -1.42
CA ALA A 33 1.99 -11.62 -0.79
C ALA A 33 0.71 -10.91 -1.28
N LEU A 34 0.79 -9.61 -1.58
CA LEU A 34 -0.32 -8.87 -2.17
C LEU A 34 -0.60 -9.30 -3.61
N GLU A 35 0.42 -9.56 -4.41
CA GLU A 35 0.23 -10.13 -5.75
C GLU A 35 -0.45 -11.50 -5.68
N GLU A 36 -0.09 -12.32 -4.71
CA GLU A 36 -0.76 -13.59 -4.45
C GLU A 36 -2.22 -13.41 -4.03
N ALA A 37 -2.51 -12.43 -3.15
CA ALA A 37 -3.88 -12.08 -2.77
C ALA A 37 -4.71 -11.66 -3.99
N VAL A 38 -4.15 -10.88 -4.92
CA VAL A 38 -4.81 -10.51 -6.18
C VAL A 38 -5.14 -11.74 -7.02
N ARG A 39 -4.17 -12.65 -7.22
CA ARG A 39 -4.40 -13.91 -7.95
C ARG A 39 -5.52 -14.74 -7.31
N ASN A 40 -5.52 -14.84 -5.98
CA ASN A 40 -6.55 -15.55 -5.22
C ASN A 40 -7.94 -14.94 -5.40
N LEU A 41 -8.05 -13.60 -5.40
CA LEU A 41 -9.31 -12.90 -5.62
C LEU A 41 -9.83 -13.03 -7.05
N ILE A 42 -8.94 -13.00 -8.05
CA ILE A 42 -9.30 -13.25 -9.46
C ILE A 42 -9.86 -14.67 -9.62
N SER A 43 -9.23 -15.68 -9.00
CA SER A 43 -9.74 -17.06 -9.01
C SER A 43 -11.14 -17.16 -8.40
N VAL A 44 -11.37 -16.48 -7.27
CA VAL A 44 -12.68 -16.43 -6.62
C VAL A 44 -13.74 -15.75 -7.51
N GLU A 45 -13.39 -14.65 -8.17
CA GLU A 45 -14.29 -13.96 -9.11
C GLU A 45 -14.69 -14.87 -10.28
N GLN A 46 -13.73 -15.61 -10.85
CA GLN A 46 -13.98 -16.55 -11.94
C GLN A 46 -14.88 -17.71 -11.51
N GLU A 47 -14.63 -18.30 -10.34
CA GLU A 47 -15.48 -19.32 -9.73
C GLU A 47 -16.93 -18.82 -9.55
N LEU A 48 -17.09 -17.57 -9.09
CA LEU A 48 -18.40 -16.95 -8.87
C LEU A 48 -19.16 -16.62 -10.16
N ARG A 49 -18.46 -16.23 -11.23
CA ARG A 49 -19.09 -15.99 -12.53
C ARG A 49 -19.50 -17.28 -13.25
N GLY A 50 -18.72 -18.35 -13.08
CA GLY A 50 -19.01 -19.65 -13.67
C GLY A 50 -20.09 -20.45 -12.94
N ALA A 51 -20.22 -20.26 -11.63
CA ALA A 51 -21.26 -20.90 -10.84
C ALA A 51 -22.58 -20.10 -10.96
N GLN A 52 -23.64 -20.74 -11.47
CA GLN A 52 -25.03 -20.31 -11.20
C GLN A 52 -25.37 -20.59 -9.73
N SER A 53 -24.59 -20.04 -8.80
CA SER A 53 -24.76 -20.32 -7.38
C SER A 53 -25.87 -19.42 -6.82
N PRO A 54 -26.86 -19.98 -6.11
CA PRO A 54 -27.78 -19.17 -5.32
C PRO A 54 -26.97 -18.33 -4.32
N GLY A 55 -27.38 -17.07 -4.15
CA GLY A 55 -26.64 -16.07 -3.40
C GLY A 55 -26.26 -16.58 -2.01
N ARG A 56 -24.96 -16.67 -1.74
CA ARG A 56 -24.41 -17.03 -0.42
C ARG A 56 -24.20 -15.73 0.38
N PRO A 57 -25.13 -15.35 1.28
CA PRO A 57 -25.06 -14.08 1.99
C PRO A 57 -23.79 -13.95 2.85
N GLU A 58 -23.29 -15.06 3.40
CA GLU A 58 -22.06 -15.11 4.21
C GLU A 58 -20.84 -14.72 3.38
N LEU A 59 -20.74 -15.27 2.17
CA LEU A 59 -19.66 -14.96 1.24
C LEU A 59 -19.69 -13.49 0.81
N ARG A 60 -20.89 -12.95 0.57
CA ARG A 60 -21.06 -11.53 0.23
C ARG A 60 -20.63 -10.63 1.39
N ALA A 61 -20.94 -11.00 2.62
CA ALA A 61 -20.49 -10.29 3.81
C ALA A 61 -18.96 -10.34 3.95
N GLU A 62 -18.35 -11.51 3.75
CA GLU A 62 -16.88 -11.67 3.79
C GLU A 62 -16.17 -10.82 2.74
N LEU A 63 -16.65 -10.81 1.50
CA LEU A 63 -16.10 -10.01 0.41
C LEU A 63 -16.26 -8.50 0.68
N LYS A 64 -17.39 -8.08 1.24
CA LYS A 64 -17.64 -6.67 1.61
C LYS A 64 -16.73 -6.21 2.76
N SER A 65 -16.46 -7.10 3.73
CA SER A 65 -15.48 -6.83 4.79
C SER A 65 -14.09 -6.62 4.19
N LEU A 66 -13.68 -7.52 3.30
CA LEU A 66 -12.37 -7.44 2.62
C LEU A 66 -12.23 -6.15 1.80
N GLU A 67 -13.27 -5.78 1.05
CA GLU A 67 -13.31 -4.52 0.29
C GLU A 67 -13.13 -3.29 1.22
N THR A 68 -13.74 -3.34 2.40
CA THR A 68 -13.62 -2.28 3.40
C THR A 68 -12.20 -2.18 3.94
N GLU A 69 -11.57 -3.31 4.25
CA GLU A 69 -10.17 -3.36 4.68
C GLU A 69 -9.23 -2.81 3.60
N MET A 70 -9.42 -3.20 2.34
CA MET A 70 -8.64 -2.67 1.21
C MET A 70 -8.80 -1.16 1.04
N ARG A 71 -10.01 -0.62 1.25
CA ARG A 71 -10.26 0.83 1.20
C ARG A 71 -9.49 1.57 2.30
N ILE A 72 -9.45 1.02 3.51
CA ILE A 72 -8.69 1.58 4.63
C ILE A 72 -7.19 1.60 4.31
N VAL A 73 -6.64 0.47 3.85
CA VAL A 73 -5.23 0.34 3.47
C VAL A 73 -4.85 1.34 2.37
N LYS A 74 -5.69 1.48 1.33
CA LYS A 74 -5.50 2.48 0.28
C LYS A 74 -5.43 3.90 0.85
N GLY A 75 -6.32 4.23 1.79
CA GLY A 75 -6.33 5.51 2.48
C GLY A 75 -5.06 5.77 3.28
N LEU A 76 -4.57 4.76 4.03
CA LEU A 76 -3.33 4.86 4.79
C LEU A 76 -2.13 5.15 3.88
N ILE A 77 -2.00 4.42 2.77
CA ILE A 77 -0.91 4.62 1.80
C ILE A 77 -0.98 6.02 1.19
N ALA A 78 -2.15 6.45 0.73
CA ALA A 78 -2.32 7.74 0.09
C ALA A 78 -2.00 8.90 1.05
N ASN A 79 -2.49 8.82 2.29
CA ASN A 79 -2.23 9.83 3.31
C ASN A 79 -0.77 9.84 3.75
N GLY A 80 -0.15 8.66 3.91
CA GLY A 80 1.27 8.54 4.21
C GLY A 80 2.13 9.17 3.12
N ALA A 81 1.87 8.84 1.85
CA ALA A 81 2.57 9.43 0.71
C ALA A 81 2.41 10.96 0.67
N ALA A 82 1.20 11.48 0.86
CA ALA A 82 0.94 12.91 0.90
C ALA A 82 1.70 13.62 2.05
N PHE A 83 1.73 13.00 3.24
CA PHE A 83 2.46 13.51 4.38
C PHE A 83 3.96 13.60 4.10
N TYR A 84 4.58 12.51 3.64
CA TYR A 84 6.03 12.49 3.35
C TYR A 84 6.40 13.44 2.21
N GLN A 85 5.56 13.58 1.18
CA GLN A 85 5.76 14.58 0.13
C GLN A 85 5.70 16.01 0.66
N GLY A 86 4.72 16.32 1.52
CA GLY A 86 4.62 17.63 2.17
C GLY A 86 5.84 17.92 3.06
N TRP A 87 6.28 16.92 3.82
CA TRP A 87 7.46 17.04 4.67
C TRP A 87 8.74 17.25 3.86
N ALA A 88 8.93 16.51 2.76
CA ALA A 88 10.06 16.70 1.85
C ALA A 88 10.09 18.11 1.23
N LYS A 89 8.93 18.68 0.90
CA LYS A 89 8.82 20.07 0.42
C LYS A 89 9.25 21.07 1.49
N MET A 90 8.80 20.91 2.74
CA MET A 90 9.19 21.79 3.84
C MET A 90 10.69 21.72 4.11
N LEU A 91 11.25 20.53 4.15
CA LEU A 91 12.69 20.32 4.31
C LEU A 91 13.49 20.90 3.14
N GLY A 92 13.01 20.74 1.91
CA GLY A 92 13.61 21.32 0.72
C GLY A 92 13.67 22.85 0.77
N ALA A 93 12.56 23.49 1.15
CA ALA A 93 12.52 24.93 1.39
C ALA A 93 13.48 25.38 2.50
N ALA A 94 13.55 24.63 3.60
CA ALA A 94 14.41 24.96 4.73
C ALA A 94 15.90 24.78 4.43
N ALA A 95 16.28 23.73 3.69
CA ALA A 95 17.68 23.36 3.44
C ALA A 95 18.25 24.02 2.19
N ALA A 96 17.47 24.16 1.12
CA ALA A 96 17.91 24.62 -0.20
C ALA A 96 17.15 25.85 -0.71
N GLY A 97 16.21 26.39 0.07
CA GLY A 97 15.45 27.58 -0.29
C GLY A 97 14.38 27.31 -1.34
N TYR A 98 14.01 28.36 -2.08
CA TYR A 98 13.03 28.31 -3.15
C TYR A 98 13.71 28.46 -4.52
N THR A 99 13.17 27.77 -5.51
CA THR A 99 13.51 27.96 -6.93
C THR A 99 13.11 29.35 -7.41
N SER A 100 13.61 29.76 -8.58
CA SER A 100 13.23 31.03 -9.23
C SER A 100 11.74 31.16 -9.54
N ALA A 101 11.01 30.06 -9.59
CA ALA A 101 9.55 30.00 -9.74
C ALA A 101 8.79 30.01 -8.41
N GLY A 102 9.47 30.19 -7.26
CA GLY A 102 8.86 30.24 -5.94
C GLY A 102 8.46 28.86 -5.36
N GLN A 103 8.88 27.77 -5.99
CA GLN A 103 8.63 26.40 -5.48
C GLN A 103 9.76 25.97 -4.54
N PRO A 104 9.48 25.17 -3.48
CA PRO A 104 10.53 24.60 -2.64
C PRO A 104 11.57 23.87 -3.47
N ALA A 105 12.85 24.15 -3.26
CA ALA A 105 13.92 23.42 -3.92
C ALA A 105 13.87 21.95 -3.48
N ALA A 106 14.10 21.03 -4.42
CA ALA A 106 14.11 19.60 -4.10
C ALA A 106 15.26 19.27 -3.15
N LEU A 107 15.00 18.44 -2.15
CA LEU A 107 16.06 17.81 -1.37
C LEU A 107 16.93 16.98 -2.30
N GLN A 108 18.17 17.41 -2.53
CA GLN A 108 19.15 16.53 -3.16
C GLN A 108 19.52 15.45 -2.14
N PRO A 109 19.52 14.16 -2.54
CA PRO A 109 20.03 13.11 -1.65
C PRO A 109 21.47 13.46 -1.25
N PRO A 110 21.89 13.15 -0.01
CA PRO A 110 23.24 13.46 0.43
C PRO A 110 24.22 12.86 -0.58
N GLY A 111 25.00 13.73 -1.23
CA GLY A 111 26.06 13.29 -2.14
C GLY A 111 26.97 12.32 -1.39
N SER A 112 27.23 11.16 -1.97
CA SER A 112 28.13 10.19 -1.36
C SER A 112 29.54 10.78 -1.32
N ILE A 113 30.05 11.10 -0.14
CA ILE A 113 31.45 11.46 0.05
C ILE A 113 32.23 10.14 0.08
N SER A 114 32.96 9.84 -0.99
CA SER A 114 33.95 8.75 -0.99
C SER A 114 35.30 9.32 -0.55
N LEU A 115 35.74 8.95 0.65
CA LEU A 115 37.11 9.20 1.10
C LEU A 115 38.00 8.06 0.58
N ARG A 116 38.86 8.35 -0.40
CA ARG A 116 39.99 7.45 -0.73
C ARG A 116 41.18 7.87 0.15
N GLY A 117 41.54 6.99 1.08
CA GLY A 117 42.84 6.98 1.74
C GLY A 117 43.75 5.95 1.08
#